data_AF-A0A098B2Q8-F1
#
_entry.id   AF-A0A098B2Q8-F1
#
_cell.length_a   1.000
_cell.length_b   1.000
_cell.length_c   1.000
_cell.angle_alpha   90.00
_cell.angle_beta   90.00
_cell.angle_gamma   90.00
#
_symmetry.space_group_name_H-M   'P 1'
#
loop_
_entity.id
_entity.type
_entity.pdbx_description
1 polymer ?
#
loop_
_entity_poly.entity_id
_entity_poly.type
_entity_poly.pdbx_seq_one_letter_code
_entity_poly.pdbx_strand_id
1 'polypeptide(L)'
;MTTATVSYKEALAPPQQPVMLRFLYDICSIHNKAKSSGLGKPDVSAFLEAYRQPNPKMGLMDHRSRARLRYKARRAKGLCTRCGNKAVPGMMRCQSCREKVLKKRGAKERAEEEALN
;
A
#
# COMPACT_ATOMS: atom_id res chain seq x y z
N MET A 1 -2.17 -42.78 5.98
CA MET A 1 -1.91 -41.46 6.58
C MET A 1 -3.14 -40.60 6.35
N THR A 2 -3.90 -40.28 7.39
CA THR A 2 -5.07 -39.40 7.31
C THR A 2 -4.58 -37.95 7.18
N THR A 3 -4.69 -37.38 5.98
CA THR A 3 -4.37 -35.95 5.79
C THR A 3 -5.53 -35.13 6.36
N ALA A 4 -5.38 -34.66 7.59
CA ALA A 4 -6.32 -33.70 8.17
C ALA A 4 -6.19 -32.37 7.41
N THR A 5 -7.22 -32.00 6.65
CA THR A 5 -7.31 -30.69 6.00
C THR A 5 -7.78 -29.68 7.04
N VAL A 6 -6.84 -29.04 7.73
CA VAL A 6 -7.15 -27.94 8.65
C VAL A 6 -7.26 -26.64 7.87
N SER A 7 -8.31 -25.86 8.09
CA SER A 7 -8.47 -24.54 7.48
C SER A 7 -7.42 -23.59 8.06
N TYR A 8 -6.73 -22.81 7.21
CA TYR A 8 -5.73 -21.85 7.69
C TYR A 8 -6.33 -20.80 8.64
N LYS A 9 -7.65 -20.55 8.58
CA LYS A 9 -8.35 -19.65 9.51
C LYS A 9 -8.41 -20.22 10.93
N GLU A 10 -8.46 -21.54 11.05
CA GLU A 10 -8.53 -22.27 12.32
C GLU A 10 -7.14 -22.55 12.89
N ALA A 11 -6.14 -22.75 12.02
CA ALA A 11 -4.76 -23.05 12.40
C ALA A 11 -3.97 -21.84 12.93
N LEU A 12 -4.51 -20.62 12.83
CA LEU A 12 -3.76 -19.39 13.09
C LEU A 12 -4.52 -18.43 13.99
N ALA A 13 -3.80 -17.77 14.89
CA ALA A 13 -4.33 -16.68 15.68
C ALA A 13 -4.78 -15.50 14.78
N PRO A 14 -5.79 -14.70 15.17
CA PRO A 14 -6.25 -13.53 14.43
C PRO A 14 -5.14 -12.58 13.90
N PRO A 15 -4.05 -12.29 14.63
CA PRO A 15 -2.96 -11.45 14.10
C PRO A 15 -2.11 -12.13 12.99
N GLN A 16 -2.13 -13.46 12.88
CA GLN A 16 -1.38 -14.21 11.87
C GLN A 16 -2.22 -14.50 10.60
N GLN A 17 -3.55 -14.43 10.68
CA GLN A 17 -4.45 -14.62 9.53
C GLN A 17 -4.20 -13.64 8.35
N PRO A 18 -3.90 -12.34 8.55
CA PRO A 18 -3.61 -11.41 7.46
C PRO A 18 -2.33 -11.76 6.70
N VAL A 19 -1.31 -12.27 7.41
CA VAL A 19 -0.04 -12.74 6.82
C VAL A 19 -0.32 -13.92 5.88
N MET A 20 -1.19 -14.83 6.31
CA MET A 20 -1.52 -16.03 5.54
C MET A 20 -2.48 -15.77 4.38
N LEU A 21 -3.45 -14.87 4.53
CA LEU A 21 -4.23 -14.35 3.40
C LEU A 21 -3.34 -13.74 2.31
N ARG A 22 -2.32 -12.98 2.72
CA ARG A 22 -1.39 -12.34 1.81
C ARG A 22 -0.48 -13.35 1.10
N PHE A 23 0.07 -14.30 1.86
CA PHE A 23 0.83 -15.43 1.33
C PHE A 23 0.04 -16.18 0.25
N LEU A 24 -1.22 -16.52 0.51
CA LEU A 24 -2.09 -17.18 -0.46
C LEU A 24 -2.31 -16.33 -1.72
N TYR A 25 -2.51 -15.01 -1.56
CA TYR A 25 -2.66 -14.10 -2.69
C TYR A 25 -1.40 -14.03 -3.57
N ASP A 26 -0.24 -13.89 -2.94
CA ASP A 26 1.04 -13.77 -3.65
C ASP A 26 1.38 -15.10 -4.38
N ILE A 27 1.13 -16.27 -3.76
CA ILE A 27 1.25 -17.58 -4.44
C ILE A 27 0.32 -17.67 -5.64
N CYS A 28 -0.96 -17.35 -5.48
CA CYS A 28 -1.93 -17.38 -6.57
C CYS A 28 -1.52 -16.42 -7.71
N SER A 29 -1.00 -15.25 -7.38
CA SER A 29 -0.52 -14.27 -8.37
C SER A 29 0.67 -14.79 -9.16
N ILE A 30 1.67 -15.36 -8.48
CA ILE A 30 2.86 -15.93 -9.12
C ILE A 30 2.47 -17.11 -10.00
N HIS A 31 1.59 -17.99 -9.52
CA HIS A 31 1.10 -19.13 -10.28
C HIS A 31 0.37 -18.70 -11.56
N ASN A 32 -0.53 -17.70 -11.45
CA ASN A 32 -1.24 -17.16 -12.62
C ASN A 32 -0.28 -16.51 -13.63
N LYS A 33 0.76 -15.80 -13.16
CA LYS A 33 1.80 -15.21 -14.02
C LYS A 33 2.68 -16.27 -14.70
N ALA A 34 3.06 -17.31 -13.98
CA ALA A 34 3.83 -18.41 -14.55
C ALA A 34 3.02 -19.10 -15.66
N LYS A 35 1.75 -19.41 -15.37
CA LYS A 35 0.80 -19.97 -16.35
C LYS A 35 0.61 -19.08 -17.58
N SER A 36 0.46 -17.77 -17.40
CA SER A 36 0.29 -16.83 -18.52
C SER A 36 1.57 -16.64 -19.36
N SER A 37 2.74 -16.94 -18.78
CA SER A 37 4.04 -16.77 -19.44
C SER A 37 4.59 -18.06 -20.04
N GLY A 38 3.82 -19.16 -20.01
CA GLY A 38 4.26 -20.48 -20.47
C GLY A 38 5.36 -21.12 -19.61
N LEU A 39 5.67 -20.52 -18.46
CA LEU A 39 6.62 -21.06 -17.51
C LEU A 39 5.91 -22.16 -16.69
N GLY A 40 6.64 -23.24 -16.39
CA GLY A 40 6.15 -24.32 -15.54
C GLY A 40 5.74 -23.85 -14.13
N LYS A 41 5.26 -24.79 -13.31
CA LYS A 41 4.86 -24.48 -11.92
C LYS A 41 6.03 -23.78 -11.20
N PRO A 42 5.82 -22.60 -10.60
CA PRO A 42 6.88 -21.88 -9.92
C PRO A 42 7.36 -22.69 -8.71
N ASP A 43 8.67 -22.71 -8.49
CA ASP A 43 9.24 -23.32 -7.28
C ASP A 43 8.85 -22.48 -6.05
N VAL A 44 8.02 -23.08 -5.19
CA VAL A 44 7.44 -22.43 -4.01
C VAL A 44 8.37 -22.55 -2.80
N SER A 45 9.44 -23.36 -2.87
CA SER A 45 10.34 -23.61 -1.74
C SER A 45 11.17 -22.37 -1.37
N ALA A 46 11.73 -21.68 -2.36
CA ALA A 46 12.41 -20.38 -2.17
C ALA A 46 11.45 -19.29 -1.65
N PHE A 47 10.18 -19.38 -2.03
CA PHE A 47 9.13 -18.47 -1.55
C PHE A 47 8.76 -18.73 -0.09
N LEU A 48 8.63 -20.01 0.30
CA LEU A 48 8.39 -20.42 1.69
C LEU A 48 9.52 -20.01 2.62
N GLU A 49 10.78 -20.09 2.17
CA GLU A 49 11.95 -19.67 2.96
C GLU A 49 11.95 -18.17 3.26
N ALA A 50 11.46 -17.34 2.33
CA ALA A 50 11.30 -15.90 2.54
C ALA A 50 10.25 -15.56 3.62
N TYR A 51 9.24 -16.42 3.81
CA TYR A 51 8.20 -16.27 4.84
C TYR A 51 8.55 -16.91 6.19
N ARG A 52 9.62 -17.71 6.27
CA ARG A 52 10.09 -18.37 7.51
C ARG A 52 10.77 -17.40 8.50
N GLN A 53 11.18 -16.21 8.05
CA GLN A 53 11.85 -15.21 8.89
C GLN A 53 10.84 -14.55 9.87
N PRO A 54 11.13 -14.43 11.19
CA PRO A 54 10.16 -14.01 12.23
C PRO A 54 9.73 -12.54 12.15
N ASN A 55 10.44 -11.73 11.36
CA ASN A 55 10.07 -10.37 11.02
C ASN A 55 10.39 -10.15 9.54
N PRO A 56 9.58 -10.69 8.64
CA PRO A 56 9.82 -10.43 7.25
C PRO A 56 9.42 -8.95 7.06
N LYS A 57 10.37 -8.08 6.70
CA LYS A 57 10.11 -6.68 6.33
C LYS A 57 9.32 -6.66 5.01
N MET A 58 8.10 -7.19 5.02
CA MET A 58 7.32 -7.49 3.83
C MET A 58 6.48 -6.28 3.45
N GLY A 59 7.07 -5.46 2.57
CA GLY A 59 6.41 -4.33 1.92
C GLY A 59 7.35 -3.39 1.15
N LEU A 60 8.42 -3.88 0.51
CA LEU A 60 9.40 -3.01 -0.16
C LEU A 60 9.16 -2.79 -1.67
N MET A 61 7.90 -2.55 -2.04
CA MET A 61 7.64 -1.37 -2.87
C MET A 61 7.03 -0.34 -1.92
N ASP A 62 7.96 0.28 -1.19
CA ASP A 62 7.74 1.21 -0.09
C ASP A 62 6.53 2.10 -0.40
N HIS A 63 5.56 2.15 0.50
CA HIS A 63 4.42 3.05 0.35
C HIS A 63 4.89 4.48 0.00
N ARG A 64 6.04 4.90 0.53
CA ARG A 64 6.71 6.15 0.19
C ARG A 64 7.18 6.19 -1.26
N SER A 65 7.77 5.12 -1.80
CA SER A 65 8.17 5.02 -3.21
C SER A 65 6.96 5.10 -4.16
N ARG A 66 5.88 4.36 -3.88
CA ARG A 66 4.63 4.46 -4.67
C ARG A 66 4.00 5.85 -4.57
N ALA A 67 4.00 6.46 -3.38
CA ALA A 67 3.55 7.83 -3.19
C ALA A 67 4.41 8.84 -3.97
N ARG A 68 5.73 8.67 -3.98
CA ARG A 68 6.69 9.52 -4.71
C ARG A 68 6.51 9.41 -6.23
N LEU A 69 6.33 8.21 -6.75
CA LEU A 69 6.04 7.98 -8.17
C LEU A 69 4.70 8.62 -8.58
N ARG A 70 3.64 8.41 -7.79
CA ARG A 70 2.33 9.07 -8.03
C ARG A 70 2.44 10.59 -7.98
N TYR A 71 3.21 11.14 -7.04
CA TYR A 71 3.46 12.57 -6.94
C TYR A 71 4.14 13.11 -8.20
N LYS A 72 5.24 12.48 -8.64
CA LYS A 72 5.98 12.90 -9.85
C LYS A 72 5.11 12.81 -11.10
N ALA A 73 4.40 11.70 -11.28
CA ALA A 73 3.52 11.49 -12.43
C ALA A 73 2.39 12.52 -12.50
N ARG A 74 1.76 12.85 -11.36
CA ARG A 74 0.71 13.87 -11.30
C ARG A 74 1.27 15.26 -11.60
N ARG A 75 2.43 15.62 -11.02
CA ARG A 75 3.07 16.92 -11.25
C ARG A 75 3.44 17.11 -12.72
N ALA A 76 4.03 16.10 -13.36
CA ALA A 76 4.38 16.14 -14.78
C ALA A 76 3.16 16.33 -15.69
N LYS A 77 2.00 15.80 -15.29
CA LYS A 77 0.73 15.92 -16.02
C LYS A 77 -0.07 17.18 -15.69
N GLY A 78 0.46 18.09 -14.86
CA GLY A 78 -0.29 19.26 -14.40
C GLY A 78 -1.49 18.92 -13.52
N LEU A 79 -1.45 17.79 -12.81
CA LEU A 79 -2.51 17.30 -11.93
C LEU A 79 -2.20 17.58 -10.47
N CYS A 80 -3.26 17.75 -9.69
CA CYS A 80 -3.25 17.93 -8.26
C CYS A 80 -2.57 16.71 -7.61
N THR A 81 -1.47 16.97 -6.91
CA THR A 81 -0.67 15.95 -6.23
C THR A 81 -1.46 15.17 -5.16
N ARG A 82 -2.53 15.77 -4.62
CA ARG A 82 -3.42 15.18 -3.60
C ARG A 82 -4.54 14.33 -4.21
N CYS A 83 -5.45 14.95 -4.96
CA CYS A 83 -6.67 14.28 -5.46
C CYS A 83 -6.60 13.82 -6.92
N GLY A 84 -5.64 14.29 -7.72
CA GLY A 84 -5.51 13.92 -9.14
C GLY A 84 -6.30 14.76 -10.14
N ASN A 85 -7.14 15.72 -9.70
CA ASN A 85 -7.83 16.66 -10.61
C ASN A 85 -6.86 17.67 -11.23
N LYS A 86 -7.27 18.43 -12.25
CA LYS A 86 -6.45 19.51 -12.84
C LYS A 86 -5.91 20.46 -11.76
N ALA A 87 -4.59 20.66 -11.75
CA ALA A 87 -3.98 21.64 -10.88
C ALA A 87 -4.22 23.06 -11.42
N VAL A 88 -4.14 24.05 -10.55
CA VAL A 88 -4.07 25.45 -10.99
C VAL A 88 -2.71 25.65 -11.70
N PRO A 89 -2.64 26.40 -12.81
CA PRO A 89 -1.37 26.70 -13.48
C PRO A 89 -0.31 27.24 -12.50
N GLY A 90 0.91 26.73 -12.59
CA GLY A 90 2.01 27.07 -11.68
C GLY A 90 1.93 26.46 -10.27
N MET A 91 0.85 25.73 -9.94
CA MET A 91 0.61 25.19 -8.60
C MET A 91 0.64 23.66 -8.57
N MET A 92 0.87 23.09 -7.38
CA MET A 92 0.91 21.64 -7.17
C MET A 92 -0.46 21.00 -6.85
N ARG A 93 -1.51 21.82 -6.66
CA ARG A 93 -2.84 21.38 -6.18
C ARG A 93 -3.95 22.13 -6.91
N CYS A 94 -5.12 21.50 -7.01
CA CYS A 94 -6.35 22.16 -7.45
C CYS A 94 -6.84 23.16 -6.40
N GLN A 95 -7.70 24.09 -6.82
CA GLN A 95 -8.25 25.15 -5.95
C GLN A 95 -8.92 24.60 -4.69
N SER A 96 -9.82 23.61 -4.83
CA SER A 96 -10.52 23.02 -3.68
C SER A 96 -9.58 22.35 -2.67
N CYS A 97 -8.50 21.70 -3.13
CA CYS A 97 -7.49 21.13 -2.24
C CYS A 97 -6.63 22.21 -1.56
N ARG A 98 -6.43 23.37 -2.20
CA ARG A 98 -5.72 24.52 -1.60
C ARG A 98 -6.56 25.15 -0.49
N GLU A 99 -7.83 25.44 -0.75
CA GLU A 99 -8.75 26.02 0.23
C GLU A 99 -8.85 25.14 1.49
N LYS A 100 -8.96 23.82 1.33
CA LYS A 100 -8.94 22.88 2.46
C LYS A 100 -7.66 22.95 3.29
N VAL A 101 -6.51 23.24 2.67
CA VAL A 101 -5.23 23.36 3.39
C VAL A 101 -5.15 24.71 4.11
N LEU A 102 -5.60 25.78 3.47
CA LEU A 102 -5.65 27.11 4.07
C LEU A 102 -6.58 27.14 5.29
N LYS A 103 -7.80 26.59 5.17
CA LYS A 103 -8.75 26.47 6.28
C LYS A 103 -8.17 25.70 7.48
N LYS A 104 -7.42 24.62 7.22
CA LYS A 104 -6.77 23.84 8.28
C LYS A 104 -5.64 24.60 8.97
N ARG A 105 -4.89 25.44 8.23
CA ARG A 105 -3.83 26.28 8.80
C ARG A 105 -4.42 27.35 9.72
N GLY A 106 -5.40 28.11 9.23
CA GLY A 106 -6.07 29.10 10.07
C GLY A 106 -6.80 28.50 11.27
N ALA A 107 -7.35 27.29 11.16
CA ALA A 107 -7.92 26.58 12.31
C ALA A 107 -6.87 26.16 13.34
N LYS A 108 -5.68 25.75 12.88
CA LYS A 108 -4.55 25.40 13.76
C LYS A 108 -4.00 26.65 14.46
N GLU A 109 -3.79 27.74 13.72
CA GLU A 109 -3.31 29.02 14.25
C GLU A 109 -4.25 29.56 15.35
N ARG A 110 -5.57 29.54 15.12
CA ARG A 110 -6.55 29.93 16.15
C ARG A 110 -6.56 29.01 17.37
N ALA A 111 -6.47 27.70 17.16
CA ALA A 111 -6.40 26.75 18.27
C ALA A 111 -5.08 26.87 19.07
N GLU A 112 -3.99 27.25 18.41
CA GLU A 112 -2.70 27.52 19.06
C GLU A 112 -2.73 28.83 19.85
N GLU A 113 -3.41 29.86 19.34
CA GLU A 113 -3.65 31.13 20.04
C GLU A 113 -4.60 30.98 21.24
N GLU A 114 -5.65 30.17 21.10
CA GLU A 114 -6.57 29.82 22.20
C GLU A 114 -5.91 28.94 23.27
N ALA A 115 -4.93 28.12 22.90
CA ALA A 115 -4.18 27.31 23.86
C ALA A 115 -3.09 28.10 24.62
N LEU A 116 -2.79 29.33 24.19
CA LEU A 116 -1.77 30.19 24.80
C LEU A 116 -2.38 31.28 25.71
N ASN A 117 -3.68 31.56 25.60
CA ASN A 117 -4.45 32.48 26.45
C ASN A 117 -5.24 31.72 27.52
#